data_AF-A0A932QCU2-F1
#
_entry.id   AF-A0A932QCU2-F1
#
_cell.length_a   1.000
_cell.length_b   1.000
_cell.length_c   1.000
_cell.angle_alpha   90.00
_cell.angle_beta   90.00
_cell.angle_gamma   90.00
#
_symmetry.space_group_name_H-M   'P 1'
#
loop_
_entity.id
_entity.type
_entity.pdbx_description
1 polymer ?
#
loop_
_entity_poly.entity_id
_entity_poly.type
_entity_poly.pdbx_seq_one_letter_code
_entity_poly.pdbx_strand_id
1 'polypeptide(L)'
;MRARTLLALAALAGGACASPPSLLKPDAARLAAVAPDSFLVSFETTRGDFLLKVHRDWSPLGADRLYYLFQAHFYDGARFFRTVDHFVTQFGLSGDPAVDAAWKERRIPDDPVLRSNVRGTLSFAKGGKDSRTTQLYISYKDNSRLDALGFSVVAQVVDGMAVVDSLYHGYGEGPPRGAGPSQERIAKEGNAYLVKEFPKLDHIVTTQVTNEWRHR
;
A
#
# COMPACT_ATOMS: atom_id res chain seq x y z
N MET A 1 18.27 40.53 -26.84
CA MET A 1 16.95 39.95 -26.47
C MET A 1 16.83 38.57 -27.10
N ARG A 2 16.87 37.49 -26.32
CA ARG A 2 16.69 36.12 -26.82
C ARG A 2 15.33 35.62 -26.33
N ALA A 3 14.40 35.44 -27.27
CA ALA A 3 13.07 34.91 -26.99
C ALA A 3 13.20 33.44 -26.57
N ARG A 4 12.70 33.11 -25.37
CA ARG A 4 12.54 31.73 -24.89
C ARG A 4 11.15 31.27 -25.29
N THR A 5 11.09 30.37 -26.26
CA THR A 5 9.85 29.67 -26.64
C THR A 5 9.49 28.69 -25.52
N LEU A 6 8.42 29.00 -24.78
CA LEU A 6 7.78 28.07 -23.84
C LEU A 6 7.01 27.03 -24.65
N LEU A 7 7.50 25.80 -24.67
CA LEU A 7 6.74 24.65 -25.16
C LEU A 7 5.77 24.23 -24.04
N ALA A 8 4.48 24.51 -24.24
CA ALA A 8 3.43 23.97 -23.40
C ALA A 8 3.28 22.47 -23.69
N LEU A 9 3.61 21.62 -22.72
CA LEU A 9 3.25 20.20 -22.78
C LEU A 9 1.73 20.09 -22.53
N ALA A 10 0.99 19.73 -23.58
CA ALA A 10 -0.40 19.35 -23.46
C ALA A 10 -0.49 18.02 -22.67
N ALA A 11 -1.15 18.05 -21.53
CA ALA A 11 -1.53 16.85 -20.78
C ALA A 11 -2.56 16.07 -21.61
N LEU A 12 -2.18 14.89 -22.10
CA LEU A 12 -3.10 13.98 -22.77
C LEU A 12 -3.96 13.25 -21.72
N ALA A 13 -5.26 13.26 -22.01
CA ALA A 13 -6.35 12.70 -21.25
C ALA A 13 -6.19 11.21 -20.89
N GLY A 14 -6.53 10.86 -19.65
CA GLY A 14 -7.56 9.89 -19.30
C GLY A 14 -7.64 8.57 -20.09
N GLY A 15 -6.53 7.88 -20.30
CA GLY A 15 -6.53 6.46 -20.64
C GLY A 15 -6.54 5.64 -19.36
N ALA A 16 -7.49 4.72 -19.20
CA ALA A 16 -7.35 3.64 -18.23
C ALA A 16 -6.07 2.86 -18.59
N CYS A 17 -4.95 3.18 -17.94
CA CYS A 17 -3.71 2.45 -18.11
C CYS A 17 -4.01 1.00 -17.74
N ALA A 18 -3.97 0.11 -18.73
CA ALA A 18 -3.98 -1.32 -18.46
C ALA A 18 -2.84 -1.62 -17.49
N SER A 19 -3.13 -2.39 -16.43
CA SER A 19 -2.13 -2.77 -15.45
C SER A 19 -0.90 -3.40 -16.12
N PRO A 20 0.32 -3.13 -15.62
CA PRO A 20 1.53 -3.73 -16.18
C PRO A 20 1.41 -5.26 -16.28
N PRO A 21 1.80 -5.89 -17.40
CA PRO A 21 1.73 -7.35 -17.56
C PRO A 21 2.41 -8.14 -16.43
N SER A 22 3.45 -7.56 -15.82
CA SER A 22 4.17 -8.10 -14.66
C SER A 22 3.31 -8.28 -13.41
N LEU A 23 2.19 -7.56 -13.28
CA LEU A 23 1.27 -7.71 -12.16
C LEU A 23 0.29 -8.87 -12.35
N LEU A 24 -0.09 -9.17 -13.59
CA LEU A 24 -0.98 -10.29 -13.93
C LEU A 24 -0.24 -11.63 -13.88
N LYS A 25 1.04 -11.63 -14.26
CA LYS A 25 1.92 -12.81 -14.23
C LYS A 25 3.27 -12.42 -13.62
N PRO A 26 3.37 -12.38 -12.28
CA PRO A 26 4.61 -12.06 -11.58
C PRO A 26 5.73 -13.03 -11.97
N ASP A 27 6.89 -12.49 -12.31
CA ASP A 27 8.08 -13.29 -12.56
C ASP A 27 8.51 -14.00 -11.27
N ALA A 28 8.65 -15.33 -11.32
CA ALA A 28 8.92 -16.14 -10.15
C ALA A 28 10.29 -15.83 -9.52
N ALA A 29 11.30 -15.55 -10.35
CA ALA A 29 12.65 -15.24 -9.87
C ALA A 29 12.68 -13.90 -9.15
N ARG A 30 12.03 -12.86 -9.70
CA ARG A 30 11.89 -11.56 -9.04
C ARG A 30 11.05 -11.64 -7.78
N LEU A 31 9.97 -12.44 -7.76
CA LEU A 31 9.13 -12.61 -6.57
C LEU A 31 9.87 -13.32 -5.43
N ALA A 32 10.84 -14.19 -5.75
CA ALA A 32 11.70 -14.88 -4.79
C ALA A 32 12.97 -14.09 -4.42
N ALA A 33 13.18 -12.91 -5.00
CA ALA A 33 14.39 -12.12 -4.77
C ALA A 33 14.42 -11.54 -3.35
N VAL A 34 15.60 -11.54 -2.76
CA VAL A 34 15.85 -10.97 -1.43
C VAL A 34 15.96 -9.46 -1.53
N ALA A 35 15.14 -8.75 -0.76
CA ALA A 35 15.17 -7.29 -0.65
C ALA A 35 16.46 -6.80 0.02
N PRO A 36 16.82 -5.51 -0.12
CA PRO A 36 17.79 -4.87 0.76
C PRO A 36 17.42 -5.04 2.23
N ASP A 37 18.40 -4.86 3.13
CA ASP A 37 18.16 -4.92 4.58
C ASP A 37 17.21 -3.82 5.04
N SER A 38 17.27 -2.67 4.39
CA SER A 38 16.25 -1.64 4.49
C SER A 38 16.18 -0.82 3.20
N PHE A 39 15.04 -0.20 2.96
CA PHE A 39 14.86 0.70 1.83
C PHE A 39 13.80 1.77 2.12
N LEU A 40 13.91 2.90 1.44
CA LEU A 40 12.93 3.98 1.49
C LEU A 40 11.95 3.85 0.32
N VAL A 41 10.69 4.17 0.59
CA VAL A 41 9.64 4.24 -0.42
C VAL A 41 8.91 5.57 -0.27
N SER A 42 8.96 6.40 -1.29
CA SER A 42 8.14 7.61 -1.38
C SER A 42 6.74 7.24 -1.87
N PHE A 43 5.74 7.82 -1.23
CA PHE A 43 4.34 7.73 -1.64
C PHE A 43 3.89 9.13 -2.05
N GLU A 44 3.51 9.28 -3.31
CA GLU A 44 2.74 10.44 -3.76
C GLU A 44 1.26 10.11 -3.58
N THR A 45 0.49 10.99 -2.93
CA THR A 45 -0.95 10.80 -2.73
C THR A 45 -1.74 12.05 -3.07
N THR A 46 -3.07 11.92 -3.15
CA THR A 46 -3.97 13.08 -3.27
C THR A 46 -3.93 14.07 -2.11
N ARG A 47 -3.23 13.74 -1.01
CA ARG A 47 -3.06 14.60 0.16
C ARG A 47 -1.64 15.16 0.33
N GLY A 48 -0.74 14.83 -0.60
CA GLY A 48 0.69 15.14 -0.54
C GLY A 48 1.53 13.88 -0.34
N ASP A 49 2.79 14.10 0.00
CA ASP A 49 3.79 13.04 -0.01
C ASP A 49 4.15 12.56 1.39
N PHE A 50 4.43 11.27 1.53
CA PHE A 50 5.03 10.72 2.74
C PHE A 50 6.08 9.66 2.40
N LEU A 51 6.95 9.39 3.37
CA LEU A 51 8.09 8.50 3.20
C LEU A 51 8.00 7.33 4.19
N LEU A 52 8.05 6.11 3.66
CA LEU A 52 8.19 4.90 4.47
C LEU A 52 9.63 4.41 4.47
N LYS A 53 10.07 3.89 5.61
CA LYS A 53 11.26 3.04 5.71
C LYS A 53 10.86 1.61 6.01
N VAL A 54 11.21 0.70 5.12
CA VAL A 54 11.01 -0.75 5.26
C VAL A 54 12.24 -1.37 5.93
N HIS A 55 12.00 -2.29 6.87
CA HIS A 55 13.00 -2.94 7.70
C HIS A 55 12.91 -4.46 7.55
N ARG A 56 13.86 -5.05 6.81
CA ARG A 56 13.87 -6.49 6.55
C ARG A 56 14.18 -7.31 7.80
N ASP A 57 14.96 -6.76 8.73
CA ASP A 57 15.25 -7.37 10.04
C ASP A 57 14.01 -7.49 10.94
N TRP A 58 12.94 -6.74 10.67
CA TRP A 58 11.70 -6.80 11.46
C TRP A 58 10.71 -7.84 10.92
N SER A 59 10.65 -8.01 9.59
CA SER A 59 9.69 -8.89 8.90
C SER A 59 10.28 -9.28 7.54
N PRO A 60 11.21 -10.25 7.47
CA PRO A 60 11.96 -10.53 6.24
C PRO A 60 11.07 -10.98 5.08
N LEU A 61 10.08 -11.85 5.32
CA LEU A 61 9.16 -12.32 4.26
C LEU A 61 8.26 -11.18 3.77
N GLY A 62 7.81 -10.32 4.70
CA GLY A 62 7.05 -9.12 4.40
C GLY A 62 7.85 -8.11 3.59
N ALA A 63 9.10 -7.84 3.97
CA ALA A 63 9.97 -6.89 3.29
C ALA A 63 10.33 -7.35 1.87
N ASP A 64 10.64 -8.63 1.69
CA ASP A 64 10.90 -9.24 0.36
C ASP A 64 9.67 -9.08 -0.55
N ARG A 65 8.47 -9.35 -0.01
CA ARG A 65 7.20 -9.12 -0.73
C ARG A 65 7.01 -7.64 -1.09
N LEU A 66 7.17 -6.73 -0.13
CA LEU A 66 6.97 -5.29 -0.37
C LEU A 66 7.92 -4.74 -1.41
N TYR A 67 9.18 -5.14 -1.37
CA TYR A 67 10.17 -4.68 -2.33
C TYR A 67 9.78 -5.03 -3.77
N TYR A 68 9.30 -6.26 -4.01
CA TYR A 68 8.74 -6.62 -5.32
C TYR A 68 7.53 -5.74 -5.68
N LEU A 69 6.56 -5.60 -4.77
CA LEU A 69 5.31 -4.88 -5.04
C LEU A 69 5.56 -3.41 -5.39
N PHE A 70 6.49 -2.75 -4.70
CA PHE A 70 6.89 -1.37 -5.00
C PHE A 70 7.65 -1.26 -6.33
N GLN A 71 8.59 -2.17 -6.62
CA GLN A 71 9.26 -2.18 -7.93
C GLN A 71 8.31 -2.45 -9.10
N ALA A 72 7.21 -3.15 -8.85
CA ALA A 72 6.21 -3.48 -9.85
C ALA A 72 5.09 -2.44 -9.95
N HIS A 73 5.16 -1.33 -9.21
CA HIS A 73 4.14 -0.28 -9.17
C HIS A 73 2.74 -0.81 -8.79
N PHE A 74 2.69 -1.83 -7.93
CA PHE A 74 1.43 -2.51 -7.56
C PHE A 74 0.41 -1.56 -6.92
N TYR A 75 0.89 -0.57 -6.17
CA TYR A 75 0.05 0.33 -5.38
C TYR A 75 -0.36 1.61 -6.11
N ASP A 76 0.10 1.82 -7.34
CA ASP A 76 -0.22 3.01 -8.12
C ASP A 76 -1.72 3.01 -8.46
N GLY A 77 -2.43 4.09 -8.07
CA GLY A 77 -3.89 4.18 -8.17
C GLY A 77 -4.67 3.42 -7.08
N ALA A 78 -4.00 2.69 -6.19
CA ALA A 78 -4.66 2.01 -5.08
C ALA A 78 -5.21 3.02 -4.07
N ARG A 79 -6.37 2.71 -3.48
CA ARG A 79 -7.09 3.62 -2.57
C ARG A 79 -6.96 3.20 -1.12
N PHE A 80 -6.97 4.18 -0.22
CA PHE A 80 -7.08 3.97 1.22
C PHE A 80 -8.52 3.62 1.58
N PHE A 81 -8.95 2.41 1.23
CA PHE A 81 -10.36 2.02 1.24
C PHE A 81 -10.96 1.84 2.63
N ARG A 82 -10.15 1.78 3.68
CA ARG A 82 -10.64 1.67 5.06
C ARG A 82 -9.77 2.53 5.97
N THR A 83 -10.31 3.68 6.36
CA THR A 83 -9.63 4.63 7.23
C THR A 83 -10.49 4.83 8.47
N VAL A 84 -10.03 4.29 9.60
CA VAL A 84 -10.74 4.32 10.87
C VAL A 84 -9.95 5.17 11.84
N ASP A 85 -10.54 6.29 12.22
CA ASP A 85 -9.89 7.26 13.10
C ASP A 85 -9.48 6.60 14.42
N HIS A 86 -8.33 7.02 14.95
CA HIS A 86 -7.69 6.42 16.12
C HIS A 86 -7.50 4.90 16.04
N PHE A 87 -7.39 4.34 14.83
CA PHE A 87 -7.02 2.95 14.61
C PHE A 87 -5.99 2.82 13.50
N VAL A 88 -6.44 2.70 12.25
CA VAL A 88 -5.57 2.46 11.09
C VAL A 88 -6.15 3.06 9.82
N THR A 89 -5.29 3.34 8.86
CA THR A 89 -5.65 3.44 7.43
C THR A 89 -5.16 2.21 6.69
N GLN A 90 -6.02 1.56 5.91
CA GLN A 90 -5.77 0.32 5.21
C GLN A 90 -5.94 0.49 3.70
N PHE A 91 -5.03 -0.11 2.95
CA PHE A 91 -4.95 -0.09 1.49
C PHE A 91 -4.36 -1.41 0.97
N GLY A 92 -4.06 -1.48 -0.33
CA GLY A 92 -3.31 -2.58 -0.95
C GLY A 92 -4.16 -3.64 -1.65
N LEU A 93 -5.41 -3.30 -1.97
CA LEU A 93 -6.08 -3.79 -3.18
C LEU A 93 -5.68 -2.84 -4.32
N SER A 94 -5.24 -3.38 -5.45
CA SER A 94 -4.66 -2.62 -6.57
C SER A 94 -5.66 -1.68 -7.23
N GLY A 95 -6.96 -1.99 -7.13
CA GLY A 95 -8.01 -1.28 -7.86
C GLY A 95 -8.27 -1.84 -9.25
N ASP A 96 -7.51 -2.86 -9.68
CA ASP A 96 -7.77 -3.66 -10.87
C ASP A 96 -8.18 -5.09 -10.44
N PRO A 97 -9.43 -5.52 -10.72
CA PRO A 97 -9.91 -6.86 -10.36
C PRO A 97 -9.06 -8.01 -10.90
N ALA A 98 -8.46 -7.86 -12.09
CA ALA A 98 -7.63 -8.91 -12.68
C ALA A 98 -6.29 -9.06 -11.94
N VAL A 99 -5.70 -7.95 -11.51
CA VAL A 99 -4.50 -7.96 -10.67
C VAL A 99 -4.84 -8.53 -9.30
N ASP A 100 -5.90 -8.04 -8.64
CA ASP A 100 -6.29 -8.54 -7.32
C ASP A 100 -6.58 -10.06 -7.34
N ALA A 101 -7.21 -10.56 -8.40
CA ALA A 101 -7.40 -12.00 -8.61
C ALA A 101 -6.08 -12.77 -8.76
N ALA A 102 -5.11 -12.25 -9.50
CA ALA A 102 -3.80 -12.87 -9.68
C ALA A 102 -2.95 -12.95 -8.40
N TRP A 103 -3.23 -12.08 -7.43
CA TRP A 103 -2.49 -11.98 -6.16
C TRP A 103 -3.21 -12.60 -4.96
N LYS A 104 -4.52 -12.85 -5.05
CA LYS A 104 -5.36 -13.35 -3.96
C LYS A 104 -4.82 -14.61 -3.26
N GLU A 105 -4.30 -15.57 -4.03
CA GLU A 105 -3.77 -16.83 -3.47
C GLU A 105 -2.24 -16.83 -3.30
N ARG A 106 -1.56 -15.72 -3.59
CA ARG A 106 -0.10 -15.57 -3.44
C ARG A 106 0.27 -15.19 -2.00
N ARG A 107 -0.07 -16.07 -1.07
CA ARG A 107 0.15 -15.86 0.37
C ARG A 107 1.64 -15.98 0.73
N ILE A 108 2.06 -15.26 1.76
CA ILE A 108 3.34 -15.46 2.44
C ILE A 108 3.10 -16.02 3.86
N PRO A 109 3.97 -16.92 4.37
CA PRO A 109 3.95 -17.34 5.77
C PRO A 109 4.10 -16.14 6.70
N ASP A 110 3.59 -16.21 7.93
CA ASP A 110 3.73 -15.13 8.91
C ASP A 110 5.19 -14.94 9.38
N ASP A 111 5.62 -13.68 9.51
CA ASP A 111 6.89 -13.31 10.18
C ASP A 111 6.64 -13.23 11.69
N PRO A 112 7.68 -13.38 12.55
CA PRO A 112 7.54 -13.10 13.98
C PRO A 112 7.25 -11.61 14.24
N VAL A 113 6.59 -11.32 15.37
CA VAL A 113 6.37 -9.94 15.82
C VAL A 113 7.62 -9.48 16.59
N LEU A 114 8.44 -8.65 15.94
CA LEU A 114 9.70 -8.11 16.52
C LEU A 114 9.62 -6.62 16.89
N ARG A 115 8.54 -5.95 16.47
CA ARG A 115 8.22 -4.55 16.77
C ARG A 115 6.72 -4.41 17.01
N SER A 116 6.36 -3.45 17.86
CA SER A 116 4.97 -3.20 18.25
C SER A 116 4.24 -2.32 17.24
N ASN A 117 2.96 -2.56 17.03
CA ASN A 117 2.07 -1.78 16.15
C ASN A 117 1.73 -0.42 16.76
N VAL A 118 2.70 0.48 16.87
CA VAL A 118 2.53 1.84 17.39
C VAL A 118 2.25 2.86 16.27
N ARG A 119 2.00 4.11 16.63
CA ARG A 119 1.73 5.17 15.64
C ARG A 119 2.82 5.24 14.58
N GLY A 120 2.41 5.34 13.31
CA GLY A 120 3.30 5.45 12.16
C GLY A 120 3.87 4.13 11.66
N THR A 121 3.66 3.00 12.35
CA THR A 121 4.11 1.70 11.85
C THR A 121 3.18 1.15 10.78
N LEU A 122 3.74 0.36 9.86
CA LEU A 122 3.01 -0.34 8.83
C LEU A 122 3.21 -1.86 8.94
N SER A 123 2.09 -2.57 8.78
CA SER A 123 2.00 -4.03 8.83
C SER A 123 1.09 -4.54 7.71
N PHE A 124 1.25 -5.81 7.34
CA PHE A 124 0.30 -6.49 6.47
C PHE A 124 -1.03 -6.74 7.18
N ALA A 125 -2.14 -6.54 6.48
CA ALA A 125 -3.42 -7.08 6.89
C ALA A 125 -3.46 -8.59 6.64
N LYS A 126 -4.22 -9.33 7.46
CA LYS A 126 -4.38 -10.79 7.33
C LYS A 126 -5.75 -11.24 7.83
N GLY A 127 -6.30 -12.28 7.20
CA GLY A 127 -7.56 -12.91 7.59
C GLY A 127 -7.40 -14.11 8.54
N GLY A 128 -6.16 -14.52 8.82
CA GLY A 128 -5.81 -15.69 9.60
C GLY A 128 -4.31 -15.97 9.50
N LYS A 129 -3.88 -17.13 10.00
CA LYS A 129 -2.50 -17.59 9.87
C LYS A 129 -2.09 -17.72 8.40
N ASP A 130 -0.87 -17.27 8.07
CA ASP A 130 -0.22 -17.42 6.76
C ASP A 130 -1.10 -16.92 5.59
N SER A 131 -1.79 -15.79 5.79
CA SER A 131 -2.77 -15.24 4.84
C SER A 131 -2.42 -13.86 4.30
N ARG A 132 -1.21 -13.36 4.59
CA ARG A 132 -0.72 -12.07 4.11
C ARG A 132 -0.50 -12.13 2.60
N THR A 133 -0.97 -11.13 1.88
CA THR A 133 -0.81 -11.03 0.41
C THR A 133 -0.23 -9.68 0.00
N THR A 134 -1.08 -8.67 -0.16
CA THR A 134 -0.74 -7.33 -0.69
C THR A 134 -1.31 -6.20 0.14
N GLN A 135 -2.35 -6.47 0.95
CA GLN A 135 -3.00 -5.46 1.77
C GLN A 135 -2.16 -5.07 2.98
N LEU A 136 -2.10 -3.77 3.24
CA LEU A 136 -1.30 -3.15 4.29
C LEU A 136 -2.14 -2.17 5.09
N TYR A 137 -1.68 -1.84 6.29
CA TYR A 137 -2.24 -0.73 7.05
C TYR A 137 -1.15 0.07 7.76
N ILE A 138 -1.40 1.36 7.95
CA ILE A 138 -0.60 2.26 8.78
C ILE A 138 -1.38 2.55 10.08
N SER A 139 -0.72 2.41 11.22
CA SER A 139 -1.29 2.70 12.54
C SER A 139 -1.36 4.20 12.82
N TYR A 140 -2.56 4.72 13.14
CA TYR A 140 -2.72 6.12 13.57
C TYR A 140 -2.37 6.35 15.04
N LYS A 141 -2.36 5.30 15.85
CA LYS A 141 -2.06 5.35 17.28
C LYS A 141 -1.37 4.07 17.75
N ASP A 142 -1.18 3.96 19.06
CA ASP A 142 -0.85 2.69 19.70
C ASP A 142 -1.94 1.63 19.48
N ASN A 143 -1.58 0.59 18.74
CA ASN A 143 -2.35 -0.60 18.49
C ASN A 143 -1.59 -1.87 18.90
N SER A 144 -0.75 -1.81 19.94
CA SER A 144 0.03 -2.94 20.48
C SER A 144 -0.82 -4.19 20.77
N ARG A 145 -2.14 -4.05 20.98
CA ARG A 145 -3.09 -5.18 21.01
C ARG A 145 -3.04 -6.10 19.78
N LEU A 146 -2.56 -5.62 18.64
CA LEU A 146 -2.39 -6.39 17.40
C LEU A 146 -1.16 -7.30 17.45
N ASP A 147 -0.20 -7.01 18.33
CA ASP A 147 1.05 -7.78 18.45
C ASP A 147 0.74 -9.22 18.89
N ALA A 148 -0.11 -9.38 19.90
CA ALA A 148 -0.58 -10.67 20.38
C ALA A 148 -1.41 -11.45 19.34
N LEU A 149 -1.92 -10.78 18.31
CA LEU A 149 -2.64 -11.39 17.19
C LEU A 149 -1.71 -11.73 16.02
N GLY A 150 -0.40 -11.52 16.15
CA GLY A 150 0.61 -11.88 15.15
C GLY A 150 0.69 -10.90 13.97
N PHE A 151 0.35 -9.62 14.15
CA PHE A 151 0.56 -8.63 13.11
C PHE A 151 1.98 -8.06 13.16
N SER A 152 2.84 -8.56 12.28
CA SER A 152 4.26 -8.21 12.27
C SER A 152 4.50 -6.91 11.49
N VAL A 153 5.05 -5.92 12.19
CA VAL A 153 5.46 -4.63 11.62
C VAL A 153 6.65 -4.84 10.66
N VAL A 154 6.56 -4.23 9.49
CA VAL A 154 7.56 -4.34 8.42
C VAL A 154 8.16 -2.98 8.05
N ALA A 155 7.46 -1.89 8.33
CA ALA A 155 7.92 -0.55 7.97
C ALA A 155 7.39 0.51 8.96
N GLN A 156 7.89 1.73 8.81
CA GLN A 156 7.39 2.90 9.53
C GLN A 156 7.44 4.15 8.66
N VAL A 157 6.50 5.07 8.89
CA VAL A 157 6.52 6.42 8.33
C VAL A 157 7.66 7.19 8.99
N VAL A 158 8.60 7.67 8.17
CA VAL A 158 9.77 8.43 8.62
C VAL A 158 9.69 9.91 8.26
N ASP A 159 8.82 10.28 7.33
CA ASP A 159 8.46 11.66 7.00
C ASP A 159 7.03 11.73 6.47
N GLY A 160 6.35 12.85 6.67
CA GLY A 160 4.99 13.08 6.15
C GLY A 160 3.85 12.41 6.92
N MET A 161 4.02 12.09 8.23
CA MET A 161 2.92 11.52 9.03
C MET A 161 1.66 12.43 9.05
N ALA A 162 1.84 13.75 8.98
CA ALA A 162 0.73 14.71 8.87
C ALA A 162 -0.10 14.53 7.58
N VAL A 163 0.52 14.07 6.49
CA VAL A 163 -0.19 13.73 5.24
C VAL A 163 -1.07 12.51 5.48
N VAL A 164 -0.51 11.47 6.11
CA VAL A 164 -1.26 10.25 6.47
C VAL A 164 -2.45 10.60 7.37
N ASP A 165 -2.26 11.43 8.41
CA ASP A 165 -3.35 11.88 9.29
C ASP A 165 -4.47 12.64 8.54
N SER A 166 -4.13 13.29 7.42
CA SER A 166 -5.07 14.09 6.65
C SER A 166 -5.93 13.28 5.67
N LEU A 167 -5.71 11.96 5.57
CA LEU A 167 -6.48 11.08 4.71
C LEU A 167 -7.96 11.05 5.12
N TYR A 168 -8.85 11.03 4.13
CA TYR A 168 -10.29 11.03 4.35
C TYR A 168 -10.73 9.77 5.09
N HIS A 169 -11.36 9.97 6.25
CA HIS A 169 -11.83 8.89 7.13
C HIS A 169 -13.35 8.87 7.31
N GLY A 170 -14.10 9.75 6.62
CA GLY A 170 -15.55 9.89 6.81
C GLY A 170 -16.39 8.66 6.41
N TYR A 171 -15.81 7.69 5.70
CA TYR A 171 -16.47 6.42 5.38
C TYR A 171 -16.23 5.33 6.44
N GLY A 172 -15.13 5.40 7.19
CA GLY A 172 -14.84 4.50 8.31
C GLY A 172 -14.68 3.02 7.94
N GLU A 173 -15.29 2.17 8.76
CA GLU A 173 -15.27 0.71 8.62
C GLU A 173 -16.12 0.21 7.44
N GLY A 174 -15.68 -0.87 6.80
CA GLY A 174 -16.48 -1.57 5.79
C GLY A 174 -17.61 -2.42 6.40
N PRO A 175 -18.53 -2.95 5.57
CA PRO A 175 -19.59 -3.84 6.02
C PRO A 175 -19.03 -5.14 6.62
N PRO A 176 -19.75 -5.78 7.56
CA PRO A 176 -21.07 -5.37 8.07
C PRO A 176 -21.00 -4.35 9.21
N ARG A 177 -19.80 -3.89 9.61
CA ARG A 177 -19.60 -3.08 10.83
C ARG A 177 -19.62 -1.57 10.59
N GLY A 178 -19.60 -1.13 9.33
CA GLY A 178 -19.69 0.27 8.97
C GLY A 178 -20.20 0.50 7.55
N ALA A 179 -20.17 1.77 7.14
CA ALA A 179 -20.71 2.26 5.87
C ALA A 179 -19.64 2.43 4.78
N GLY A 180 -18.39 2.05 5.06
CA GLY A 180 -17.27 2.15 4.15
C GLY A 180 -17.28 1.08 3.06
N PRO A 181 -16.28 1.12 2.16
CA PRO A 181 -16.17 0.18 1.05
C PRO A 181 -16.19 -1.29 1.45
N SER A 182 -16.90 -2.11 0.66
CA SER A 182 -16.83 -3.57 0.73
C SER A 182 -15.58 -4.08 0.02
N GLN A 183 -14.66 -4.72 0.74
CA GLN A 183 -13.47 -5.31 0.14
C GLN A 183 -13.79 -6.37 -0.92
N GLU A 184 -14.89 -7.11 -0.76
CA GLU A 184 -15.34 -8.06 -1.78
C GLU A 184 -15.70 -7.35 -3.08
N ARG A 185 -16.40 -6.21 -3.00
CA ARG A 185 -16.74 -5.41 -4.17
C ARG A 185 -15.51 -4.73 -4.76
N ILE A 186 -14.56 -4.27 -3.94
CA ILE A 186 -13.28 -3.77 -4.46
C ILE A 186 -12.56 -4.86 -5.27
N ALA A 187 -12.49 -6.09 -4.76
CA ALA A 187 -11.84 -7.19 -5.47
C ALA A 187 -12.54 -7.58 -6.78
N LYS A 188 -13.86 -7.35 -6.91
CA LYS A 188 -14.66 -7.71 -8.09
C LYS A 188 -14.79 -6.57 -9.11
N GLU A 189 -14.92 -5.35 -8.64
CA GLU A 189 -15.28 -4.16 -9.43
C GLU A 189 -14.17 -3.09 -9.45
N GLY A 190 -13.18 -3.20 -8.56
CA GLY A 190 -11.99 -2.36 -8.53
C GLY A 190 -12.29 -0.90 -8.25
N ASN A 191 -11.47 -0.03 -8.83
CA ASN A 191 -11.59 1.41 -8.69
C ASN A 191 -12.88 1.97 -9.31
N ALA A 192 -13.51 1.28 -10.25
CA ALA A 192 -14.79 1.73 -10.81
C ALA A 192 -15.89 1.79 -9.73
N TYR A 193 -15.93 0.80 -8.84
CA TYR A 193 -16.81 0.80 -7.67
C TYR A 193 -16.46 1.95 -6.70
N LEU A 194 -15.18 2.09 -6.36
CA LEU A 194 -14.74 3.09 -5.40
C LEU A 194 -14.95 4.53 -5.88
N VAL A 195 -14.69 4.81 -7.16
CA VAL A 195 -14.94 6.14 -7.75
C VAL A 195 -16.42 6.49 -7.74
N LYS A 196 -17.28 5.52 -8.05
CA LYS A 196 -18.73 5.74 -8.14
C LYS A 196 -19.37 5.96 -6.77
N GLU A 197 -19.02 5.12 -5.78
CA GLU A 197 -19.73 5.08 -4.50
C GLU A 197 -18.98 5.75 -3.35
N PHE A 198 -17.65 5.90 -3.47
CA PHE A 198 -16.78 6.47 -2.45
C PHE A 198 -15.83 7.54 -3.02
N PRO A 199 -16.35 8.57 -3.71
CA PRO A 199 -15.54 9.53 -4.47
C PRO A 199 -14.56 10.35 -3.62
N LYS A 200 -14.78 10.42 -2.30
CA LYS A 200 -13.91 11.15 -1.35
C LYS A 200 -12.70 10.35 -0.89
N LEU A 201 -12.55 9.08 -1.29
CA LEU A 201 -11.37 8.30 -0.91
C LEU A 201 -10.12 8.89 -1.54
N ASP A 202 -9.14 9.15 -0.69
CA ASP A 202 -7.78 9.43 -1.12
C ASP A 202 -7.11 8.20 -1.72
N HIS A 203 -6.15 8.44 -2.59
CA HIS A 203 -5.44 7.39 -3.30
C HIS A 203 -3.97 7.71 -3.48
N ILE A 204 -3.22 6.63 -3.68
CA ILE A 204 -1.82 6.66 -4.05
C ILE A 204 -1.76 7.01 -5.53
N VAL A 205 -1.05 8.08 -5.86
CA VAL A 205 -0.76 8.44 -7.25
C VAL A 205 0.32 7.50 -7.77
N THR A 206 1.45 7.41 -7.06
CA THR A 206 2.51 6.46 -7.36
C THR A 206 3.38 6.16 -6.13
N THR A 207 4.15 5.07 -6.20
CA THR A 207 5.18 4.72 -5.24
C THR A 207 6.54 4.55 -5.92
N GLN A 208 7.61 4.93 -5.23
CA GLN A 208 8.97 4.75 -5.74
C GLN A 208 9.93 4.33 -4.64
N VAL A 209 10.75 3.31 -4.90
CA VAL A 209 11.91 2.99 -4.06
C VAL A 209 13.00 4.03 -4.33
N THR A 210 13.38 4.79 -3.31
CA THR A 210 14.30 5.94 -3.46
C THR A 210 15.70 5.68 -2.92
N ASN A 211 15.85 4.81 -1.92
CA ASN A 211 17.14 4.42 -1.34
C ASN A 211 17.13 2.97 -0.88
N GLU A 212 18.27 2.30 -1.01
CA GLU A 212 18.47 0.91 -0.60
C GLU A 212 19.75 0.77 0.22
N TRP A 213 19.69 0.00 1.30
CA TRP A 213 20.87 -0.37 2.09
C TRP A 213 20.99 -1.89 2.15
N ARG A 214 22.13 -2.40 1.71
CA ARG A 214 22.52 -3.81 1.79
C ARG A 214 23.77 -3.91 2.66
N HIS A 215 23.88 -4.93 3.48
CA HIS A 215 25.11 -5.27 4.16
C HIS A 215 26.22 -5.47 3.11
N ARG A 216 27.39 -4.91 3.43
CA ARG A 216 28.62 -5.10 2.67
C ARG A 216 29.20 -6.48 2.94
#